data_AF-A0A0Q5BLG6-F1
#
_entry.id   AF-A0A0Q5BLG6-F1
#
_cell.length_a   1.000
_cell.length_b   1.000
_cell.length_c   1.000
_cell.angle_alpha   90.00
_cell.angle_beta   90.00
_cell.angle_gamma   90.00
#
_symmetry.space_group_name_H-M   'P 1'
#
loop_
_entity.id
_entity.type
_entity.pdbx_description
1 polymer ?
#
loop_
_entity_poly.entity_id
_entity_poly.type
_entity_poly.pdbx_seq_one_letter_code
_entity_poly.pdbx_strand_id
1 'polypeptide(L)'
;MIEWSPLQMLRSSGPDEWVMVDAVRTGRIGLVRRIETGPYRETWFRAVTWAAEPEKRTLVGYSRDMETIAKALWERQPPTAQEKPFPGYPASQRQG
;
A
#
# COMPACT_ATOMS: atom_id res chain seq x y z
N MET A 1 12.37 -1.73 -20.14
CA MET A 1 10.98 -1.86 -19.68
C MET A 1 11.02 -1.61 -18.19
N ILE A 2 10.36 -0.56 -17.67
CA ILE A 2 10.34 -0.32 -16.22
C ILE A 2 9.27 -1.25 -15.65
N GLU A 3 9.68 -2.25 -14.88
CA GLU A 3 8.74 -3.10 -14.15
C GLU A 3 8.07 -2.28 -13.05
N TRP A 4 6.75 -2.38 -12.96
CA TRP A 4 6.00 -1.70 -11.92
C TRP A 4 6.26 -2.36 -10.57
N SER A 5 6.52 -1.56 -9.53
CA SER A 5 6.65 -2.05 -8.15
C SER A 5 5.81 -1.18 -7.19
N PRO A 6 5.09 -1.79 -6.22
CA PRO A 6 4.30 -1.06 -5.24
C PRO A 6 5.16 -0.18 -4.32
N LEU A 7 6.47 -0.47 -4.22
CA LEU A 7 7.41 0.35 -3.45
C LEU A 7 7.57 1.76 -4.03
N GLN A 8 7.38 1.92 -5.35
CA GLN A 8 7.43 3.23 -6.01
C GLN A 8 6.25 4.14 -5.60
N MET A 9 5.20 3.56 -5.00
CA MET A 9 4.01 4.27 -4.51
C MET A 9 4.14 4.65 -3.02
N LEU A 10 5.20 4.21 -2.35
CA LEU A 10 5.47 4.57 -0.96
C LEU A 10 6.25 5.89 -0.89
N ARG A 11 5.83 6.76 0.03
CA ARG A 11 6.49 8.02 0.36
C ARG A 11 6.86 7.98 1.82
N SER A 12 8.14 8.20 2.12
CA SER A 12 8.59 8.29 3.50
C SER A 12 7.87 9.44 4.20
N SER A 13 7.26 9.12 5.34
CA SER A 13 6.59 10.09 6.23
C SER A 13 7.28 10.16 7.61
N GLY A 14 8.32 9.38 7.81
CA GLY A 14 9.09 9.28 9.04
C GLY A 14 10.20 8.22 8.93
N PRO A 15 10.96 7.97 10.01
CA PRO A 15 12.08 7.03 10.01
C PRO A 15 11.65 5.58 9.71
N ASP A 16 10.45 5.23 10.16
CA ASP A 16 9.90 3.87 10.13
C ASP A 16 8.50 3.85 9.52
N GLU A 17 8.11 4.90 8.81
CA GLU A 17 6.74 5.05 8.32
C GLU A 17 6.71 5.52 6.88
N TRP A 18 5.87 4.88 6.08
CA TRP A 18 5.63 5.20 4.69
C TRP A 18 4.15 5.33 4.42
N VAL A 19 3.77 6.37 3.69
CA VAL A 19 2.42 6.56 3.17
C VAL A 19 2.39 6.01 1.76
N MET A 20 1.46 5.09 1.48
CA MET A 20 1.17 4.68 0.13
C MET A 20 0.24 5.69 -0.52
N VAL A 21 0.66 6.24 -1.65
CA VAL A 21 -0.09 7.22 -2.43
C VAL A 21 -0.35 6.69 -3.83
N ASP A 22 -1.55 6.94 -4.33
CA ASP A 22 -1.84 6.78 -5.74
C ASP A 22 -1.36 8.04 -6.49
N ALA A 23 -0.30 7.90 -7.29
CA ALA A 23 0.26 9.00 -8.07
C ALA A 23 -0.72 9.58 -9.12
N VAL A 24 -1.71 8.80 -9.55
CA VAL A 24 -2.70 9.17 -10.56
C VAL A 24 -3.88 9.91 -9.92
N ARG A 25 -4.28 9.51 -8.71
CA ARG A 25 -5.50 10.04 -8.04
C ARG A 25 -5.25 10.93 -6.85
N THR A 26 -3.98 11.20 -6.52
CA THR A 26 -3.57 12.02 -5.36
C THR A 26 -4.13 11.54 -4.02
N GLY A 27 -4.65 10.31 -3.97
CA GLY A 27 -5.27 9.71 -2.80
C GLY A 27 -4.26 8.93 -1.97
N ARG A 28 -4.34 9.06 -0.65
CA ARG A 28 -3.61 8.20 0.28
C ARG A 28 -4.37 6.87 0.39
N ILE A 29 -3.68 5.77 0.09
CA ILE A 29 -4.23 4.41 0.14
C ILE A 29 -4.08 3.84 1.55
N GLY A 30 -2.90 4.05 2.16
CA GLY A 30 -2.62 3.55 3.48
C GLY A 30 -1.26 3.88 4.00
N LEU A 31 -0.94 3.28 5.14
CA LEU A 31 0.32 3.44 5.84
C LEU A 31 0.98 2.09 5.99
N VAL A 32 2.28 2.04 5.74
CA VAL A 32 3.17 0.94 6.10
C VAL A 32 4.08 1.45 7.19
N ARG A 33 4.21 0.70 8.29
CA ARG A 33 5.10 1.04 9.39
C ARG A 33 6.03 -0.12 9.70
N ARG A 34 7.33 0.17 9.84
CA ARG A 34 8.31 -0.77 10.38
C ARG A 34 8.14 -0.84 11.88
N ILE A 35 8.07 -2.06 12.40
CA ILE A 35 8.02 -2.36 13.82
C ILE A 35 9.06 -3.42 14.13
N GLU A 36 9.62 -3.36 15.32
CA GLU A 36 10.48 -4.41 15.87
C GLU A 36 9.67 -5.21 16.88
N THR A 37 9.68 -6.53 16.78
CA THR A 37 8.94 -7.39 17.70
C THR A 37 9.69 -8.68 18.01
N GLY A 38 9.29 -9.34 19.10
CA GLY A 38 9.89 -10.58 19.59
C GLY A 38 11.20 -10.40 20.37
N PRO A 39 11.70 -11.48 21.00
CA PRO A 39 12.90 -11.45 21.84
C PRO A 39 14.19 -11.14 21.06
N TYR A 40 14.16 -11.30 19.73
CA TYR A 40 15.30 -11.06 18.84
C TYR A 40 15.21 -9.75 18.04
N ARG A 41 14.24 -8.87 18.35
CA ARG A 41 13.98 -7.63 17.60
C ARG A 41 13.85 -7.85 16.09
N GLU A 42 13.02 -8.82 15.72
CA GLU A 42 12.75 -9.09 14.32
C GLU A 42 12.05 -7.88 13.70
N THR A 43 12.49 -7.49 12.51
CA THR A 43 11.85 -6.41 11.75
C THR A 43 10.61 -6.94 11.04
N TRP A 44 9.50 -6.26 11.26
CA TRP A 44 8.22 -6.52 10.61
C TRP A 44 7.66 -5.23 10.03
N PHE A 45 6.83 -5.36 9.01
CA PHE A 45 6.10 -4.26 8.40
C PHE A 45 4.60 -4.48 8.61
N ARG A 46 3.96 -3.50 9.20
CA ARG A 46 2.52 -3.45 9.45
C ARG A 46 1.87 -2.50 8.46
N ALA A 47 0.85 -2.95 7.74
CA ALA A 47 0.06 -2.07 6.86
C ALA A 47 -1.35 -1.84 7.39
N VAL A 48 -1.82 -0.61 7.26
CA VAL A 48 -3.20 -0.20 7.53
C VAL A 48 -3.74 0.66 6.39
N THR A 49 -5.05 0.63 6.18
CA THR A 49 -5.70 1.55 5.25
C THR A 49 -5.59 2.99 5.74
N TRP A 50 -5.68 3.94 4.81
CA TRP A 50 -5.64 5.35 5.16
C TRP A 50 -7.02 5.82 5.60
N ALA A 51 -7.04 6.56 6.71
CA ALA A 51 -8.18 7.36 7.15
C ALA A 51 -7.65 8.57 7.93
N ALA A 52 -8.40 9.68 7.86
CA ALA A 52 -8.09 10.91 8.60
C ALA A 52 -8.12 10.63 10.12
N GLU A 53 -9.18 9.97 10.58
CA GLU A 53 -9.31 9.46 11.94
C GLU A 53 -8.56 8.11 12.08
N PRO A 54 -7.58 7.99 12.99
CA PRO A 54 -6.79 6.77 13.15
C PRO A 54 -7.62 5.52 13.46
N GLU A 55 -8.73 5.68 14.18
CA GLU A 55 -9.65 4.60 14.56
C GLU A 55 -10.42 3.99 13.39
N LYS A 56 -10.57 4.73 12.28
CA LYS A 56 -11.20 4.25 11.05
C LYS A 56 -10.24 3.47 10.15
N ARG A 57 -8.95 3.41 10.52
CA ARG A 57 -7.94 2.66 9.76
C ARG A 57 -8.12 1.17 10.04
N THR A 58 -8.20 0.40 8.97
CA THR A 58 -8.34 -1.05 9.05
C THR A 58 -6.98 -1.69 8.87
N LEU A 59 -6.66 -2.71 9.68
CA LEU A 59 -5.46 -3.50 9.52
C LEU A 59 -5.54 -4.30 8.21
N VAL A 60 -4.52 -4.15 7.37
CA VAL A 60 -4.34 -4.99 6.17
C VAL A 60 -3.57 -6.25 6.53
N GLY A 61 -2.49 -6.11 7.30
CA GLY A 61 -1.73 -7.25 7.78
C GLY A 61 -0.32 -6.90 8.23
N TYR A 62 0.49 -7.96 8.36
CA TYR A 62 1.90 -7.93 8.74
C TYR A 62 2.72 -8.78 7.77
N SER A 63 3.93 -8.34 7.45
CA SER A 63 4.91 -9.13 6.68
C SER A 63 6.32 -8.82 7.15
N ARG A 64 7.24 -9.77 6.95
CA ARG A 64 8.69 -9.51 7.09
C ARG A 64 9.28 -8.82 5.87
N ASP A 65 8.56 -8.83 4.76
CA ASP A 65 8.95 -8.21 3.50
C ASP A 65 8.08 -6.98 3.17
N MET A 66 8.75 -5.87 2.87
CA MET A 66 8.12 -4.58 2.61
C MET A 66 7.32 -4.58 1.31
N GLU A 67 7.82 -5.24 0.27
CA GLU A 67 7.15 -5.28 -1.03
C GLU A 67 5.84 -6.08 -0.95
N THR A 68 5.87 -7.22 -0.26
CA THR A 68 4.70 -8.07 -0.02
C THR A 68 3.59 -7.32 0.68
N ILE A 69 3.91 -6.58 1.76
CA ILE A 69 2.88 -5.83 2.49
C ILE A 69 2.40 -4.60 1.70
N ALA A 70 3.28 -3.97 0.92
CA ALA A 70 2.92 -2.88 0.04
C ALA A 70 1.95 -3.35 -1.05
N LYS A 71 2.19 -4.53 -1.64
CA LYS A 71 1.27 -5.15 -2.61
C LYS A 71 -0.10 -5.44 -1.99
N ALA A 72 -0.13 -6.06 -0.80
CA ALA A 72 -1.38 -6.32 -0.08
C ALA A 72 -2.14 -5.03 0.24
N LEU A 73 -1.43 -3.95 0.58
CA LEU A 73 -2.04 -2.64 0.81
C LEU A 73 -2.58 -2.03 -0.48
N TRP A 74 -1.84 -2.15 -1.59
CA TRP A 74 -2.28 -1.72 -2.91
C TRP A 74 -3.52 -2.47 -3.39
N GLU A 75 -3.72 -3.73 -3.04
CA GLU A 75 -4.96 -4.46 -3.41
C GLU A 75 -6.20 -4.00 -2.63
N ARG A 76 -6.00 -3.29 -1.51
CA ARG A 76 -7.07 -2.78 -0.62
C ARG A 76 -7.50 -1.36 -0.92
N GLN A 77 -7.16 -0.79 -2.09
CA GLN A 77 -7.62 0.56 -2.43
C GLN A 77 -9.15 0.63 -2.36
N PRO A 78 -9.73 1.70 -1.81
CA PRO A 78 -11.18 1.89 -1.85
C PRO A 78 -11.67 1.87 -3.31
N PRO A 79 -12.90 1.39 -3.59
CA PRO A 79 -13.42 1.24 -4.96
C PRO A 79 -13.39 2.54 -5.79
N THR A 80 -13.49 3.70 -5.13
CA THR A 80 -13.29 5.03 -5.75
C THR A 80 -11.88 5.25 -6.32
N ALA A 81 -10.92 4.37 -6.02
CA ALA A 81 -9.57 4.32 -6.57
C ALA A 81 -9.37 3.24 -7.67
N GLN A 82 -10.37 2.40 -7.98
CA GLN A 82 -10.26 1.36 -9.02
C GLN A 82 -10.76 1.78 -10.42
N GLU A 83 -11.56 2.86 -10.54
CA GLU A 83 -12.27 3.21 -11.80
C GLU A 83 -11.47 3.89 -12.94
N LYS A 84 -10.15 3.70 -13.06
CA LYS A 84 -9.36 4.30 -14.15
C LYS A 84 -8.25 3.32 -14.51
N PRO A 85 -8.26 2.79 -15.75
CA PRO A 85 -7.21 1.90 -16.20
C PRO A 85 -5.87 2.63 -16.18
N PHE A 86 -4.82 1.87 -15.87
CA PHE A 86 -3.43 2.30 -15.96
C PHE A 86 -3.16 2.87 -17.37
N PRO A 87 -2.59 4.08 -17.53
CA PRO A 87 -2.19 4.55 -18.85
C PRO A 87 -1.09 3.62 -19.38
N GLY A 88 -1.43 2.80 -20.38
CA GLY A 88 -0.50 1.84 -21.01
C GLY A 88 -0.84 0.36 -20.85
N TYR A 89 -1.91 0.00 -20.12
CA TYR A 89 -2.42 -1.38 -20.11
C TYR A 89 -3.80 -1.45 -20.77
N PRO A 90 -4.05 -2.40 -21.69
CA PRO A 90 -5.41 -2.63 -22.17
C PRO A 90 -6.27 -3.04 -20.98
N ALA A 91 -7.42 -2.38 -20.83
CA ALA A 91 -8.42 -2.81 -19.87
C ALA A 91 -8.69 -4.29 -20.10
N SER A 92 -8.47 -5.14 -19.10
CA SER A 92 -8.83 -6.54 -19.19
C SER A 92 -10.33 -6.60 -19.47
N GLN A 93 -10.69 -6.85 -20.73
CA GLN A 93 -12.05 -7.14 -21.14
C GLN A 93 -12.51 -8.32 -20.30
N ARG A 94 -13.37 -8.06 -19.32
CA ARG A 94 -14.31 -9.08 -18.85
C ARG A 94 -15.23 -9.35 -20.04
N GLN A 95 -14.91 -10.39 -20.80
CA GLN A 95 -15.84 -10.96 -21.75
C GLN A 95 -16.94 -11.66 -20.95
N GLY A 96 -18.16 -11.16 -21.12
CA GLY A 96 -19.42 -11.85 -20.84
C GLY A 96 -20.23 -11.87 -22.12
#